data_AF-A0A2E3ECS7-F1
#
_entry.id   AF-A0A2E3ECS7-F1
#
_cell.length_a   1.000
_cell.length_b   1.000
_cell.length_c   1.000
_cell.angle_alpha   90.00
_cell.angle_beta   90.00
_cell.angle_gamma   90.00
#
_symmetry.space_group_name_H-M   'P 1'
#
loop_
_entity.id
_entity.type
_entity.pdbx_description
1 polymer ?
#
loop_
_entity_poly.entity_id
_entity_poly.type
_entity_poly.pdbx_seq_one_letter_code
_entity_poly.pdbx_strand_id
1 'polypeptide(L)'
;MIFPFVPLIVNILGLLSIACALFLFGPSQLFAEKKLWSLKPITEITVPANTKNDWSRNGIDDFILKKLFNESLTLSPRADRRSFIRRASYDLTGLPPSPETVKAFINDPSK
;
A
#
# COMPACT_ATOMS: atom_id res chain seq x y z
N MET A 1 -42.39 53.53 -23.47
CA MET A 1 -40.93 53.50 -23.21
C MET A 1 -40.66 52.25 -22.38
N ILE A 2 -40.35 51.12 -23.04
CA ILE A 2 -40.23 49.81 -22.38
C ILE A 2 -38.75 49.43 -22.42
N PHE A 3 -38.19 49.20 -21.22
CA PHE A 3 -36.76 49.08 -20.96
C PHE A 3 -36.12 47.92 -21.77
N PRO A 4 -35.13 48.19 -22.64
CA PRO A 4 -34.52 47.17 -23.52
C PRO A 4 -33.63 46.16 -22.77
N PHE A 5 -33.49 46.29 -21.46
CA PHE A 5 -32.56 45.50 -20.64
C PHE A 5 -33.20 44.26 -19.98
N VAL A 6 -34.53 44.13 -20.00
CA VAL A 6 -35.25 43.00 -19.41
C VAL A 6 -34.83 41.62 -19.97
N PRO A 7 -34.67 41.41 -21.29
CA PRO A 7 -34.29 40.08 -21.81
C PRO A 7 -32.86 39.68 -21.43
N LEU A 8 -31.96 40.65 -21.28
CA LEU A 8 -30.56 40.39 -20.89
C LEU A 8 -30.48 39.88 -19.44
N ILE A 9 -31.25 40.49 -18.53
CA ILE A 9 -31.29 40.10 -17.12
C ILE A 9 -31.88 38.68 -16.96
N VAL A 10 -32.94 38.36 -17.71
CA VAL A 10 -33.56 37.02 -17.68
C VAL A 10 -32.60 35.94 -18.18
N ASN A 11 -31.83 36.23 -19.24
CA ASN A 11 -30.83 35.29 -19.74
C ASN A 11 -29.67 35.08 -18.74
N ILE A 12 -29.21 36.15 -18.08
CA ILE A 12 -28.16 36.06 -17.06
C ILE A 12 -28.64 35.25 -15.85
N LEU A 13 -29.86 35.50 -15.35
CA LEU A 13 -30.44 34.72 -14.26
C LEU A 13 -30.67 33.24 -14.65
N GLY A 14 -31.09 32.99 -15.89
CA GLY A 14 -31.25 31.62 -16.41
C GLY A 14 -29.92 30.87 -16.46
N LEU A 15 -28.87 31.50 -16.97
CA LEU A 15 -27.52 30.92 -17.00
C LEU A 15 -26.96 30.69 -15.59
N LEU A 16 -27.19 31.63 -14.66
CA LEU A 16 -26.76 31.50 -13.27
C LEU A 16 -27.50 30.36 -12.55
N SER A 17 -28.79 30.17 -12.83
CA SER A 17 -29.58 29.07 -12.28
C SER A 17 -29.10 27.70 -12.79
N ILE A 18 -28.79 27.59 -14.08
CA ILE A 18 -28.24 26.37 -14.68
C ILE A 18 -26.84 26.07 -14.09
N ALA A 19 -25.99 27.08 -13.95
CA ALA A 19 -24.67 26.93 -13.33
C ALA A 19 -24.78 26.50 -11.85
N CYS A 20 -25.72 27.08 -11.11
CA CYS A 20 -26.00 26.73 -9.72
C CYS A 20 -26.52 25.28 -9.61
N ALA A 21 -27.42 24.86 -10.51
CA ALA A 21 -27.93 23.49 -10.55
C ALA A 21 -26.82 22.49 -10.90
N LEU A 22 -25.93 22.80 -11.85
CA LEU A 22 -24.78 21.94 -12.18
C LEU A 22 -23.77 21.83 -11.03
N PHE A 23 -23.64 22.88 -10.21
CA PHE A 23 -22.74 22.88 -9.06
C PHE A 23 -23.34 22.16 -7.85
N LEU A 24 -24.65 22.28 -7.62
CA LEU A 24 -25.35 21.66 -6.48
C LEU A 24 -25.81 20.22 -6.75
N PHE A 25 -26.06 19.84 -8.01
CA PHE A 25 -26.45 18.48 -8.44
C PHE A 25 -25.36 17.75 -9.27
N GLY A 26 -24.18 18.37 -9.43
CA GLY A 26 -23.02 17.64 -9.93
C GLY A 26 -22.74 16.43 -9.04
N PRO A 27 -22.34 15.27 -9.60
CA PRO A 27 -22.19 14.04 -8.85
C PRO A 27 -21.30 14.32 -7.64
N SER A 28 -21.90 14.29 -6.46
CA SER A 28 -21.20 14.33 -5.19
C SER A 28 -20.13 13.25 -5.26
N GLN A 29 -18.89 13.66 -5.05
CA GLN A 29 -17.70 12.80 -5.10
C GLN A 29 -17.69 11.82 -3.92
N LEU A 30 -18.76 11.03 -3.77
CA LEU A 30 -19.03 10.34 -2.53
C LEU A 30 -18.14 9.11 -2.32
N PHE A 31 -17.52 8.50 -3.35
CA PHE A 31 -16.66 7.32 -3.16
C PHE A 31 -15.57 7.13 -4.22
N ALA A 32 -14.84 8.16 -4.62
CA ALA A 32 -13.83 7.99 -5.68
C ALA A 32 -12.51 8.72 -5.44
N GLU A 33 -12.01 8.84 -4.20
CA GLU A 33 -10.75 9.55 -4.02
C GLU A 33 -9.47 8.73 -4.24
N LYS A 34 -9.47 7.39 -4.12
CA LYS A 34 -8.29 6.59 -4.53
C LYS A 34 -8.69 5.22 -5.08
N LYS A 35 -8.29 4.94 -6.32
CA LYS A 35 -8.38 3.61 -6.91
C LYS A 35 -7.62 2.62 -6.02
N LEU A 36 -8.33 1.67 -5.42
CA LEU A 36 -7.75 0.65 -4.54
C LEU A 36 -6.62 -0.10 -5.24
N TRP A 37 -5.49 -0.28 -4.56
CA TRP A 37 -4.32 -0.95 -5.15
C TRP A 37 -4.66 -2.38 -5.59
N SER A 38 -5.50 -3.06 -4.82
CA SER A 38 -5.94 -4.44 -5.06
C SER A 38 -6.88 -4.60 -6.26
N LEU A 39 -7.46 -3.51 -6.75
CA LEU A 39 -8.34 -3.50 -7.93
C LEU A 39 -7.63 -3.05 -9.22
N LYS A 40 -6.31 -2.89 -9.16
CA LYS A 40 -5.51 -2.65 -10.37
C LYS A 40 -5.25 -3.99 -11.09
N PRO A 41 -5.29 -4.01 -12.43
CA PRO A 41 -4.98 -5.22 -13.18
C PRO A 41 -3.54 -5.68 -12.89
N ILE A 42 -3.33 -7.00 -12.86
CA ILE A 42 -2.00 -7.59 -12.68
C ILE A 42 -1.19 -7.33 -13.95
N THR A 43 -0.01 -6.77 -13.79
CA THR A 43 0.96 -6.56 -14.88
C THR A 43 2.14 -7.49 -14.70
N GLU A 44 2.69 -7.98 -15.80
CA GLU A 44 3.94 -8.74 -15.76
C GLU A 44 5.10 -7.83 -15.36
N ILE A 45 5.94 -8.29 -14.43
CA ILE A 45 7.09 -7.55 -13.92
C ILE A 45 8.33 -8.41 -14.13
N THR A 46 9.33 -7.86 -14.81
CA THR A 46 10.62 -8.52 -14.96
C THR A 46 11.39 -8.53 -13.65
N VAL A 47 11.75 -9.72 -13.17
CA VAL A 47 12.57 -9.90 -11.97
C VAL A 47 13.99 -9.37 -12.24
N PRO A 48 14.58 -8.57 -11.34
CA PRO A 48 15.97 -8.14 -11.45
C PRO A 48 16.92 -9.34 -11.52
N ALA A 49 17.97 -9.24 -12.35
CA ALA A 49 19.01 -10.27 -12.36
C ALA A 49 19.72 -10.32 -11.00
N ASN A 50 19.67 -11.47 -10.34
CA ASN A 50 20.48 -11.73 -9.16
C ASN A 50 21.95 -11.86 -9.60
N THR A 51 22.79 -10.91 -9.18
CA THR A 51 24.18 -10.89 -9.64
C THR A 51 25.16 -11.53 -8.66
N LYS A 52 24.86 -11.67 -7.35
CA LYS A 52 25.92 -11.98 -6.36
C LYS A 52 25.53 -12.61 -5.01
N ASN A 53 24.31 -13.11 -4.78
CA ASN A 53 23.97 -13.54 -3.42
C ASN A 53 23.07 -14.79 -3.32
N ASP A 54 23.58 -15.82 -2.65
CA ASP A 54 22.85 -17.04 -2.24
C ASP A 54 21.78 -16.77 -1.18
N TRP A 55 21.71 -15.54 -0.66
CA TRP A 55 20.67 -15.12 0.27
C TRP A 55 19.28 -15.09 -0.36
N SER A 56 19.20 -14.73 -1.65
CA SER A 56 17.93 -14.69 -2.38
C SER A 56 17.38 -16.10 -2.56
N ARG A 57 16.18 -16.38 -2.04
CA ARG A 57 15.54 -17.69 -2.13
C ARG A 57 14.49 -17.74 -3.24
N ASN A 58 14.03 -16.58 -3.71
CA ASN A 58 13.01 -16.44 -4.74
C ASN A 58 13.14 -15.08 -5.44
N GLY A 59 12.39 -14.88 -6.54
CA GLY A 59 12.46 -13.65 -7.30
C GLY A 59 12.00 -12.37 -6.56
N ILE A 60 11.27 -12.48 -5.44
CA ILE A 60 10.90 -11.32 -4.62
C ILE A 60 12.12 -10.76 -3.89
N ASP A 61 12.97 -11.66 -3.36
CA ASP A 61 14.20 -11.29 -2.65
C ASP A 61 15.17 -10.49 -3.54
N ASP A 62 15.15 -10.74 -4.85
CA ASP A 62 15.96 -10.01 -5.83
C ASP A 62 15.57 -8.53 -5.94
N PHE A 63 14.28 -8.20 -5.78
CA PHE A 63 13.83 -6.81 -5.72
C PHE A 63 14.33 -6.11 -4.45
N ILE A 64 14.35 -6.82 -3.32
CA ILE A 64 14.86 -6.30 -2.04
C ILE A 64 16.37 -6.04 -2.17
N LEU A 65 17.13 -7.00 -2.69
CA LEU A 65 18.56 -6.86 -2.92
C LEU A 65 18.88 -5.68 -3.84
N LYS A 66 18.16 -5.53 -4.96
CA LYS A 66 18.33 -4.39 -5.87
C LYS A 66 18.08 -3.06 -5.14
N LYS A 67 17.05 -2.98 -4.30
CA LYS A 67 16.71 -1.77 -3.56
C LYS A 67 17.79 -1.44 -2.52
N LEU A 68 18.23 -2.42 -1.74
CA LEU A 68 19.30 -2.26 -0.75
C LEU A 68 20.61 -1.79 -1.41
N PHE A 69 20.99 -2.41 -2.54
CA PHE A 69 22.17 -2.02 -3.29
C PHE A 69 22.10 -0.57 -3.78
N ASN A 70 20.97 -0.16 -4.36
CA ASN A 70 20.75 1.22 -4.80
C ASN A 70 20.82 2.24 -3.66
N GLU A 71 20.44 1.84 -2.45
CA GLU A 71 20.49 2.68 -1.26
C GLU A 71 21.80 2.53 -0.47
N SER A 72 22.76 1.76 -0.97
CA SER A 72 24.03 1.45 -0.26
C SER A 72 23.81 0.86 1.13
N LEU A 73 22.72 0.09 1.30
CA LEU A 73 22.38 -0.61 2.53
C LEU A 73 22.77 -2.08 2.46
N THR A 74 23.05 -2.66 3.61
CA THR A 74 23.34 -4.09 3.76
C THR A 74 22.15 -4.85 4.33
N LEU A 75 22.09 -6.15 4.05
CA LEU A 75 21.11 -7.04 4.66
C LEU A 75 21.23 -7.03 6.19
N SER A 76 20.08 -7.08 6.87
CA SER A 76 20.07 -7.32 8.30
C SER A 76 20.46 -8.77 8.61
N PRO A 77 21.17 -9.01 9.73
CA PRO A 77 21.49 -10.36 10.13
C PRO A 77 20.19 -11.13 10.46
N ARG A 78 20.22 -12.44 10.22
CA ARG A 78 19.11 -13.32 10.62
C ARG A 78 18.94 -13.24 12.13
N ALA A 79 17.68 -13.15 12.58
CA ALA A 79 17.37 -13.19 14.00
C ALA A 79 17.87 -14.50 14.63
N ASP A 80 18.39 -14.42 15.85
CA ASP A 80 18.74 -15.60 16.63
C ASP A 80 17.48 -16.41 16.98
N ARG A 81 17.67 -17.69 17.32
CA ARG A 81 16.57 -18.63 17.58
C ARG A 81 15.63 -18.14 18.69
N ARG A 82 16.16 -17.49 19.73
CA ARG A 82 15.37 -17.01 20.86
C ARG A 82 14.53 -15.78 20.47
N SER A 83 15.11 -14.85 19.71
CA SER A 83 14.36 -13.73 19.16
C SER A 83 13.28 -14.19 18.18
N PHE A 84 13.56 -15.21 17.38
CA PHE A 84 12.64 -15.76 16.38
C PHE A 84 11.38 -16.34 17.03
N ILE A 85 11.52 -17.28 17.99
CA ILE A 85 10.37 -17.90 18.65
C ILE A 85 9.52 -16.86 19.39
N ARG A 86 10.15 -15.89 20.05
CA ARG A 86 9.43 -14.84 20.76
C ARG A 86 8.57 -13.99 19.82
N ARG A 87 9.13 -13.55 18.69
CA ARG A 87 8.38 -12.75 17.69
C ARG A 87 7.23 -13.57 17.11
N ALA A 88 7.51 -14.80 16.67
CA ALA A 88 6.49 -15.68 16.12
C ALA A 88 5.34 -15.93 17.10
N SER A 89 5.63 -16.14 18.39
CA SER A 89 4.57 -16.30 19.41
C SER A 89 3.72 -15.05 19.57
N TYR A 90 4.34 -13.87 19.70
CA TYR A 90 3.56 -12.63 19.78
C TYR A 90 2.72 -12.37 18.54
N ASP A 91 3.25 -12.61 17.34
CA ASP A 91 2.54 -12.35 16.09
C ASP A 91 1.35 -13.31 15.90
N LEU A 92 1.50 -14.58 16.32
CA LEU A 92 0.49 -15.61 16.11
C LEU A 92 -0.55 -15.70 17.23
N THR A 93 -0.15 -15.48 18.49
CA THR A 93 -1.01 -15.69 19.66
C THR A 93 -1.20 -14.45 20.52
N GLY A 94 -0.38 -13.41 20.32
CA GLY A 94 -0.36 -12.23 21.19
C GLY A 94 0.29 -12.46 22.55
N LEU A 95 0.80 -13.67 22.82
CA LEU A 95 1.34 -14.05 24.12
C LEU A 95 2.84 -14.41 24.02
N PRO A 96 3.62 -14.22 25.09
CA PRO A 96 5.00 -14.71 25.12
C PRO A 96 5.05 -16.24 25.10
N PRO A 97 6.11 -16.85 24.54
CA PRO A 97 6.29 -18.30 24.61
C PRO A 97 6.62 -18.74 26.05
N SER A 98 6.22 -19.96 26.41
CA SER A 98 6.63 -20.56 27.69
C SER A 98 8.14 -20.90 27.68
N PRO A 99 8.80 -20.97 28.85
CA PRO A 99 10.20 -21.36 28.95
C PRO A 99 10.50 -22.73 28.31
N GLU A 100 9.59 -23.69 28.45
CA GLU A 100 9.70 -25.04 27.87
C GLU A 100 9.65 -24.98 26.35
N THR A 101 8.73 -24.19 25.79
CA THR A 101 8.61 -23.98 24.34
C THR A 101 9.87 -23.37 23.76
N VAL A 102 10.44 -22.37 24.44
CA VAL A 102 11.71 -21.74 24.01
C VAL A 102 12.85 -22.76 24.01
N LYS A 103 12.97 -23.57 25.07
CA LYS A 103 14.01 -24.63 25.15
C LYS A 103 13.86 -25.67 24.05
N ALA A 104 12.63 -26.16 23.84
CA ALA A 104 12.34 -27.12 22.78
C ALA A 104 12.69 -26.57 21.40
N PHE A 105 12.27 -25.33 21.11
CA PHE A 105 12.59 -24.68 19.83
C PHE A 105 14.09 -24.45 19.65
N ILE A 106 14.80 -23.95 20.67
CA ILE A 106 16.24 -23.68 20.54
C ILE A 106 17.03 -24.96 20.26
N ASN A 107 16.64 -26.09 20.85
CA ASN A 107 17.35 -27.36 20.72
C ASN A 107 16.88 -28.25 19.56
N ASP A 108 15.87 -27.83 18.79
CA ASP A 108 15.37 -28.59 17.64
C ASP A 108 16.38 -28.57 16.46
N PRO A 109 16.95 -29.74 16.06
CA PRO A 109 17.96 -29.82 15.02
C PRO A 109 17.41 -29.67 13.60
N SER A 110 16.08 -29.76 13.41
CA SER A 110 15.45 -29.64 12.10
C SER A 110 15.33 -28.20 11.61
N LYS A 111 15.74 -27.22 12.43
CA LYS A 111 15.55 -25.78 12.21
C LYS A 111 16.83 -24.99 12.40
#